data_AF-A8ZLN7-F1
#
_entry.id   AF-A8ZLN7-F1
#
_cell.length_a   1.000
_cell.length_b   1.000
_cell.length_c   1.000
_cell.angle_alpha   90.00
_cell.angle_beta   90.00
_cell.angle_gamma   90.00
#
_symmetry.space_group_name_H-M   'P 1'
#
loop_
_entity.id
_entity.type
_entity.pdbx_description
1 polymer ?
#
loop_
_entity_poly.entity_id
_entity_poly.type
_entity_poly.pdbx_seq_one_letter_code
_entity_poly.pdbx_strand_id
1 'polypeptide(L)'
;MTDKTYKASWAKIGNSSGYRITSDFFREHPEFVGSDGVIQVIAPDTVVFSRAKTEEEGQEEDDLMLSLYLDFLTKQALANPDELEEYTQDMADEDEELIAGVILDAD
;
A
#
# COMPACT_ATOMS: atom_id res chain seq x y z
N MET A 1 13.30 -3.65 -16.38
CA MET A 1 12.43 -2.49 -16.67
C MET A 1 13.35 -1.37 -17.12
N THR A 2 13.04 -0.66 -18.19
CA THR A 2 13.92 0.39 -18.71
C THR A 2 13.67 1.66 -17.91
N ASP A 3 14.62 2.07 -17.08
CA ASP A 3 14.50 3.30 -16.29
C ASP A 3 14.49 4.51 -17.23
N LYS A 4 13.28 4.98 -17.58
CA LYS A 4 13.10 6.21 -18.34
C LYS A 4 13.23 7.40 -17.39
N THR A 5 14.23 8.23 -17.61
CA THR A 5 14.41 9.49 -16.88
C THR A 5 13.79 10.64 -17.64
N TYR A 6 12.98 11.44 -16.95
CA TYR A 6 12.38 12.67 -17.49
C TYR A 6 13.08 13.89 -16.89
N LYS A 7 13.31 14.92 -17.70
CA LYS A 7 13.91 16.16 -17.22
C LYS A 7 12.86 16.97 -16.47
N ALA A 8 13.25 17.47 -15.31
CA ALA A 8 12.48 18.42 -14.52
C ALA A 8 13.27 19.72 -14.36
N SER A 9 12.58 20.86 -14.40
CA SER A 9 13.20 22.17 -14.18
C SER A 9 12.46 22.95 -13.11
N TRP A 10 13.20 23.61 -12.23
CA TRP A 10 12.60 24.46 -11.21
C TRP A 10 11.95 25.69 -11.83
N ALA A 11 10.82 26.11 -11.27
CA ALA A 11 10.16 27.34 -11.64
C ALA A 11 9.33 27.93 -10.50
N LYS A 12 9.17 29.25 -10.53
CA LYS A 12 8.15 29.95 -9.75
C LYS A 12 6.79 29.84 -10.44
N ILE A 13 5.76 29.43 -9.70
CA ILE A 13 4.38 29.25 -10.16
C ILE A 13 3.46 30.00 -9.19
N GLY A 14 3.04 31.21 -9.57
CA GLY A 14 2.25 32.07 -8.69
C GLY A 14 2.99 32.40 -7.39
N ASN A 15 2.38 32.04 -6.26
CA ASN A 15 2.97 32.21 -4.92
C ASN A 15 3.79 30.99 -4.44
N SER A 16 3.96 29.99 -5.29
CA SER A 16 4.65 28.73 -4.96
C SER A 16 5.86 28.51 -5.87
N SER A 17 6.68 27.52 -5.51
CA SER A 17 7.74 26.99 -6.36
C SER A 17 7.42 25.54 -6.71
N GLY A 18 7.83 25.10 -7.89
CA GLY A 18 7.62 23.72 -8.31
C GLY A 18 8.59 23.28 -9.40
N TYR A 19 8.56 21.99 -9.70
CA TYR A 19 9.32 21.40 -10.80
C TYR A 19 8.40 21.16 -12.00
N ARG A 20 8.78 21.69 -13.17
CA ARG A 20 8.09 21.46 -14.44
C ARG A 20 8.66 20.22 -15.09
N ILE A 21 7.80 19.21 -15.29
CA ILE A 21 8.10 17.99 -16.04
C ILE A 21 7.69 18.20 -17.51
N THR A 22 8.48 17.69 -18.44
CA THR A 22 8.22 17.81 -19.89
C THR A 22 6.94 17.07 -20.31
N SER A 23 6.26 17.58 -21.35
CA SER A 23 5.01 16.98 -21.87
C SER A 23 5.12 15.52 -22.30
N ASP A 24 6.32 15.05 -22.66
CA ASP A 24 6.57 13.66 -23.02
C ASP A 24 6.22 12.69 -21.87
N PHE A 25 6.45 13.08 -20.61
CA PHE A 25 6.07 12.29 -19.44
C PHE A 25 4.56 12.08 -19.40
N PHE A 26 3.78 13.15 -19.51
CA PHE A 26 2.32 13.09 -19.41
C PHE A 26 1.65 12.44 -20.61
N ARG A 27 2.32 12.40 -21.78
CA ARG A 27 1.84 11.63 -22.93
C ARG A 27 1.97 10.13 -22.70
N GLU A 28 3.04 9.70 -22.03
CA GLU A 28 3.28 8.29 -21.71
C GLU A 28 2.54 7.84 -20.44
N HIS A 29 2.35 8.76 -19.49
CA HIS A 29 1.74 8.53 -18.18
C HIS A 29 0.58 9.51 -17.95
N PRO A 30 -0.54 9.37 -18.68
CA PRO A 30 -1.70 10.26 -18.56
C PRO A 30 -2.34 10.24 -17.16
N GLU A 31 -2.11 9.19 -16.36
CA GLU A 31 -2.63 9.02 -15.01
C GLU A 31 -2.16 10.11 -14.02
N PHE A 32 -1.08 10.84 -14.33
CA PHE A 32 -0.57 11.94 -13.51
C PHE A 32 -1.09 13.33 -13.93
N VAL A 33 -1.88 13.43 -15.00
CA VAL A 33 -2.42 14.72 -15.47
C VAL A 33 -3.55 15.15 -14.54
N GLY A 34 -3.38 16.30 -13.87
CA GLY A 34 -4.41 16.88 -13.01
C GLY A 34 -4.65 16.13 -11.70
N SER A 35 -3.83 15.12 -11.38
CA SER A 35 -3.87 14.43 -10.10
C SER A 35 -3.07 15.17 -9.03
N ASP A 36 -3.62 15.24 -7.83
CA ASP A 36 -2.81 15.59 -6.65
C ASP A 36 -1.81 14.47 -6.35
N GLY A 37 -0.69 14.85 -5.72
CA GLY A 37 0.39 13.92 -5.44
C GLY A 37 1.18 14.27 -4.19
N VAL A 38 1.91 13.29 -3.72
CA VAL A 38 2.76 13.35 -2.52
C VAL A 38 4.21 13.20 -2.96
N ILE A 39 5.09 14.01 -2.37
CA ILE A 39 6.53 13.91 -2.56
C ILE A 39 7.13 13.33 -1.28
N GLN A 40 7.78 12.17 -1.39
CA GLN A 40 8.52 11.55 -0.30
C GLN A 40 10.02 11.69 -0.54
N VAL A 41 10.77 12.13 0.48
CA VAL A 41 12.23 12.20 0.43
C VAL A 41 12.79 10.86 0.88
N ILE A 42 13.46 10.14 -0.02
CA ILE A 42 14.05 8.82 0.25
C ILE A 42 15.57 8.87 0.44
N ALA A 43 16.22 9.94 -0.04
CA ALA A 43 17.64 10.22 0.18
C ALA A 43 17.91 11.74 0.07
N PRO A 44 19.09 12.24 0.46
CA PRO A 44 19.40 13.69 0.45
C PRO A 44 19.20 14.39 -0.90
N ASP A 45 19.37 13.68 -2.01
CA ASP A 45 19.26 14.20 -3.38
C ASP A 45 18.14 13.51 -4.18
N THR A 46 17.33 12.67 -3.53
CA THR A 46 16.40 11.78 -4.21
C THR A 46 15.02 11.86 -3.55
N VAL A 47 14.02 12.11 -4.39
CA VAL A 47 12.60 12.11 -4.01
C VAL A 47 11.81 11.17 -4.90
N VAL A 48 10.74 10.61 -4.35
CA VAL A 48 9.74 9.85 -5.09
C VAL A 48 8.46 10.67 -5.10
N PHE A 49 7.84 10.77 -6.26
CA PHE A 49 6.51 11.35 -6.42
C PHE A 49 5.50 10.24 -6.66
N SER A 50 4.43 10.23 -5.89
CA SER A 50 3.28 9.34 -6.07
C SER A 50 2.01 10.15 -6.18
N ARG A 51 1.00 9.63 -6.88
CA ARG A 51 -0.35 10.19 -6.80
C ARG A 51 -0.84 10.07 -5.35
N ALA A 52 -1.62 11.04 -4.89
CA ALA A 52 -2.33 10.89 -3.63
C ALA A 52 -3.34 9.76 -3.83
N LYS A 53 -3.15 8.66 -3.09
CA LYS A 53 -4.18 7.64 -2.97
C LYS A 53 -5.20 8.18 -1.98
N THR A 54 -6.47 8.20 -2.34
CA THR A 54 -7.53 8.26 -1.34
C THR A 54 -7.43 6.95 -0.56
N GLU A 55 -7.20 7.01 0.75
CA GLU A 55 -6.97 5.82 1.59
C GLU A 55 -8.08 4.77 1.46
N GLU A 56 -9.28 5.20 1.07
CA GLU A 56 -10.46 4.37 0.86
C GLU A 56 -10.27 3.27 -0.19
N GLU A 57 -9.54 3.51 -1.30
CA GLU A 57 -9.46 2.51 -2.38
C GLU A 57 -8.61 1.29 -2.03
N GLY A 58 -7.60 1.44 -1.16
CA GLY A 58 -6.69 0.34 -0.81
C GLY A 58 -7.24 -0.56 0.28
N GLN A 59 -7.89 0.03 1.28
CA GLN A 59 -8.40 -0.70 2.43
C GLN A 59 -9.65 -1.52 2.08
N GLU A 60 -10.54 -0.99 1.23
CA GLU A 60 -11.74 -1.72 0.78
C GLU A 60 -11.40 -2.95 -0.07
N GLU A 61 -10.37 -2.86 -0.92
CA GLU A 61 -9.93 -3.99 -1.76
C GLU A 61 -9.25 -5.09 -0.93
N ASP A 62 -8.39 -4.70 0.01
CA ASP A 62 -7.72 -5.63 0.93
C ASP A 62 -8.72 -6.34 1.85
N ASP A 63 -9.72 -5.61 2.37
CA ASP A 63 -10.80 -6.16 3.20
C ASP A 63 -11.66 -7.16 2.42
N LEU A 64 -11.98 -6.86 1.14
CA LEU A 64 -12.72 -7.77 0.28
C LEU A 64 -11.93 -9.07 0.04
N MET A 65 -10.64 -8.97 -0.28
CA MET A 65 -9.81 -10.15 -0.51
C MET A 65 -9.67 -11.02 0.74
N LEU A 66 -9.49 -10.40 1.90
CA LEU A 66 -9.48 -11.10 3.19
C LEU A 66 -10.82 -11.80 3.44
N SER A 67 -11.94 -11.11 3.22
CA SER A 67 -13.28 -11.69 3.42
C SER A 67 -13.52 -12.92 2.55
N LEU A 68 -13.14 -12.87 1.26
CA LEU A 68 -13.29 -13.99 0.33
C LEU A 68 -12.41 -15.17 0.73
N TYR A 69 -11.21 -14.90 1.23
CA TYR A 69 -10.30 -15.92 1.73
C TYR A 69 -10.85 -16.62 2.98
N LEU A 70 -11.37 -15.86 3.95
CA LEU A 70 -11.99 -16.41 5.16
C LEU A 70 -13.24 -17.24 4.82
N ASP A 71 -14.06 -16.77 3.87
CA ASP A 71 -15.22 -17.51 3.35
C ASP A 71 -14.81 -18.85 2.72
N PHE A 72 -13.71 -18.85 1.97
CA PHE A 72 -13.16 -20.05 1.36
C PHE A 72 -12.65 -21.04 2.41
N LEU A 73 -11.86 -20.57 3.39
CA LEU A 73 -11.38 -21.41 4.49
C LEU A 73 -12.54 -22.02 5.29
N THR A 74 -13.57 -21.22 5.58
CA THR A 74 -14.76 -21.69 6.29
C THR A 74 -15.47 -22.80 5.51
N LYS A 75 -15.64 -22.63 4.20
CA LYS A 75 -16.25 -23.67 3.34
C LYS A 75 -15.41 -24.94 3.30
N GLN A 76 -14.08 -24.82 3.25
CA GLN A 76 -13.17 -25.95 3.28
C GLN A 76 -13.24 -26.70 4.61
N ALA A 77 -13.20 -25.98 5.74
CA ALA A 77 -13.32 -26.53 7.07
C ALA A 77 -14.62 -27.32 7.27
N LEU A 78 -15.75 -26.78 6.77
CA LEU A 78 -17.04 -27.46 6.82
C LEU A 78 -17.13 -28.69 5.90
N ALA A 79 -16.43 -28.67 4.76
CA ALA A 79 -16.41 -29.78 3.81
C ALA A 79 -15.49 -30.93 4.23
N ASN A 80 -14.38 -30.62 4.90
CA ASN A 80 -13.35 -31.57 5.32
C ASN A 80 -13.08 -31.46 6.83
N PRO A 81 -14.04 -31.82 7.70
CA PRO A 81 -13.88 -31.68 9.15
C PRO A 81 -12.76 -32.55 9.72
N ASP A 82 -12.37 -33.63 9.03
CA ASP A 82 -11.29 -34.53 9.44
C ASP A 82 -9.89 -33.94 9.23
N GLU A 83 -9.76 -32.85 8.46
CA GLU A 83 -8.51 -32.12 8.24
C GLU A 83 -8.29 -30.98 9.26
N LEU A 84 -9.25 -30.76 10.18
CA LEU A 84 -9.15 -29.75 11.21
C LEU A 84 -8.39 -30.28 12.42
N GLU A 85 -7.35 -29.54 12.82
CA GLU A 85 -6.61 -29.82 14.05
C GLU A 85 -7.21 -29.03 15.22
N GLU A 86 -7.31 -29.67 16.38
CA GLU A 86 -7.75 -28.98 17.60
C GLU A 86 -6.70 -27.94 18.00
N TYR A 87 -7.15 -26.72 18.24
CA TYR A 87 -6.27 -25.65 18.73
C TYR A 87 -5.81 -25.98 20.16
N THR A 88 -4.51 -26.15 20.34
CA THR A 88 -3.92 -26.60 21.60
C THR A 88 -3.36 -25.44 22.43
N GLN A 89 -3.14 -25.69 23.72
CA GLN A 89 -2.51 -24.70 24.61
C GLN A 89 -1.09 -24.37 24.16
N ASP A 90 -0.33 -25.34 23.65
CA ASP A 90 1.04 -25.11 23.18
C ASP A 90 1.06 -24.12 22.00
N MET A 91 0.07 -24.18 21.11
CA MET A 91 -0.08 -23.22 20.00
C MET A 91 -0.45 -21.81 20.51
N ALA A 92 -1.31 -21.74 21.53
CA ALA A 92 -1.67 -20.47 22.16
C ALA A 92 -0.46 -19.80 22.83
N ASP A 93 0.35 -20.58 23.54
CA ASP A 93 1.56 -20.09 24.21
C ASP A 93 2.60 -19.60 23.18
N GLU A 94 2.73 -20.28 22.03
CA GLU A 94 3.57 -19.84 20.90
C GLU A 94 3.07 -18.51 20.30
N ASP A 95 1.76 -18.40 20.05
CA ASP A 95 1.14 -17.18 19.52
C ASP A 95 1.37 -15.99 20.47
N GLU A 96 1.21 -16.20 21.79
CA GLU A 96 1.46 -15.18 22.81
C GLU A 96 2.92 -14.72 22.85
N GLU A 97 3.88 -15.63 22.69
CA GLU A 97 5.30 -15.28 22.58
C GLU A 97 5.57 -14.42 21.34
N LEU A 98 4.98 -14.78 20.19
CA LEU A 98 5.18 -14.06 18.92
C LEU A 98 4.67 -12.62 18.96
N ILE A 99 3.58 -12.37 19.68
CA ILE A 99 2.98 -11.02 19.80
C ILE A 99 3.48 -10.25 21.03
N ALA A 100 4.39 -10.83 21.82
CA ALA A 100 4.90 -10.20 23.02
C ALA A 100 5.64 -8.87 22.70
N GLY A 101 5.15 -7.77 23.28
CA GLY A 101 5.74 -6.44 23.10
C GLY A 101 5.20 -5.65 21.91
N VAL A 102 4.23 -6.18 21.17
CA VAL A 102 3.44 -5.40 20.22
C VAL A 102 2.55 -4.44 21.01
N ILE A 103 2.81 -3.14 20.88
CA ILE A 103 1.95 -2.08 21.45
C ILE A 103 0.93 -1.75 20.38
N LEU A 104 -0.34 -2.09 20.65
CA LEU A 104 -1.44 -1.63 19.81
C LEU A 104 -1.72 -0.16 20.15
N ASP A 105 -1.78 0.68 19.13
CA ASP A 105 -2.33 2.03 19.31
C ASP A 105 -3.80 1.88 19.72
N ALA A 106 -4.13 2.41 20.90
CA ALA A 106 -5.51 2.45 21.36
C ALA A 106 -6.23 3.56 20.59
N ASP A 107 -7.16 3.18 19.71
CA ASP A 107 -8.18 4.09 19.19
C ASP A 107 -9.12 4.60 20.30
#